data_AF-A0A432H7K0-F1
#
_entry.id   AF-A0A432H7K0-F1
#
_cell.length_a   1.000
_cell.length_b   1.000
_cell.length_c   1.000
_cell.angle_alpha   90.00
_cell.angle_beta   90.00
_cell.angle_gamma   90.00
#
_symmetry.space_group_name_H-M   'P 1'
#
loop_
_entity.id
_entity.type
_entity.pdbx_description
1 polymer ?
#
loop_
_entity_poly.entity_id
_entity_poly.type
_entity_poly.pdbx_seq_one_letter_code
_entity_poly.pdbx_strand_id
1 'polypeptide(L)'
;MHAQRILELAHKLDENQHEVYARNLLDALLLTPGVPEKRRTVATRLRQRCGAWKSLFDGSSSEGWIGDVDGYQFSNGEIHCTAGTGGNIYSKDQYGDFILRFEFKLSPGSNNGLGLRTPSSGDAAYAGMEAQILDDSAEKWANLKPYQYHGSIYGVVPSRRGFQKPVGEWNQQEVRCDGRKVKIVLNGHVIIDADLDAASRGGTIDGRDHPGLTRSSGHIGFLGHGDAVAFRNLRIQPIVHN
;
A
#
# COMPACT_ATOMS: atom_id res chain seq x y z
N MET A 1 29.56 -26.45 -9.41
CA MET A 1 28.45 -26.74 -8.46
C MET A 1 27.62 -25.50 -8.09
N HIS A 2 28.14 -24.26 -8.14
CA HIS A 2 27.36 -23.06 -7.75
C HIS A 2 26.44 -22.49 -8.83
N ALA A 3 26.71 -22.72 -10.12
CA ALA A 3 25.92 -22.13 -11.22
C ALA A 3 24.50 -22.73 -11.35
N GLN A 4 24.34 -24.05 -11.21
CA GLN A 4 23.02 -24.71 -11.24
C GLN A 4 22.12 -24.25 -10.08
N ARG A 5 22.72 -24.01 -8.91
CA ARG A 5 22.01 -23.57 -7.70
C ARG A 5 21.59 -22.11 -7.77
N ILE A 6 22.33 -21.29 -8.51
CA ILE A 6 21.97 -19.91 -8.86
C ILE A 6 20.85 -19.90 -9.91
N LEU A 7 20.85 -20.83 -10.87
CA LEU A 7 19.77 -20.99 -11.85
C LEU A 7 18.47 -21.56 -11.24
N GLU A 8 18.57 -22.47 -10.26
CA GLU A 8 17.42 -22.91 -9.43
C GLU A 8 16.91 -21.79 -8.51
N LEU A 9 17.80 -20.97 -7.95
CA LEU A 9 17.45 -19.75 -7.23
C LEU A 9 16.78 -18.73 -8.17
N ALA A 10 17.20 -18.66 -9.43
CA ALA A 10 16.63 -17.80 -10.45
C ALA A 10 15.24 -18.28 -10.92
N HIS A 11 14.97 -19.58 -10.92
CA HIS A 11 13.64 -20.13 -11.19
C HIS A 11 12.67 -20.02 -10.00
N LYS A 12 13.19 -19.92 -8.76
CA LYS A 12 12.41 -19.60 -7.55
C LYS A 12 12.08 -18.11 -7.40
N LEU A 13 12.56 -17.24 -8.30
CA LEU A 13 12.24 -15.80 -8.36
C LEU A 13 10.81 -15.51 -8.85
N ASP A 14 10.02 -16.54 -9.18
CA ASP A 14 8.77 -16.44 -9.95
C ASP A 14 7.50 -16.15 -9.11
N GLU A 15 7.63 -15.87 -7.80
CA GLU A 15 6.47 -15.68 -6.90
C GLU A 15 6.53 -14.39 -6.05
N ASN A 16 7.07 -13.29 -6.59
CA ASN A 16 6.99 -11.94 -6.00
C ASN A 16 7.52 -11.76 -4.54
N GLN A 17 8.26 -12.72 -3.98
CA GLN A 17 8.84 -12.65 -2.61
C GLN A 17 10.32 -12.21 -2.55
N HIS A 18 10.76 -11.35 -3.47
CA HIS A 18 12.19 -11.06 -3.70
C HIS A 18 12.93 -10.57 -2.44
N GLU A 19 12.24 -9.87 -1.54
CA GLU A 19 12.83 -9.34 -0.30
C GLU A 19 12.99 -10.38 0.81
N VAL A 20 12.11 -11.39 0.89
CA VAL A 20 12.27 -12.52 1.83
C VAL A 20 13.46 -13.38 1.40
N TYR A 21 13.63 -13.58 0.09
CA TYR A 21 14.82 -14.25 -0.45
C TYR A 21 16.09 -13.46 -0.21
N ALA A 22 16.08 -12.14 -0.49
CA ALA A 22 17.21 -11.27 -0.18
C ALA A 22 17.56 -11.32 1.31
N ARG A 23 16.56 -11.28 2.19
CA ARG A 23 16.72 -11.41 3.64
C ARG A 23 17.37 -12.73 4.03
N ASN A 24 16.84 -13.86 3.54
CA ASN A 24 17.34 -15.19 3.87
C ASN A 24 18.77 -15.39 3.33
N LEU A 25 19.09 -14.85 2.16
CA LEU A 25 20.45 -14.88 1.59
C LEU A 25 21.42 -14.03 2.42
N LEU A 26 20.99 -12.85 2.87
CA LEU A 26 21.78 -11.98 3.74
C LEU A 26 22.00 -12.61 5.12
N ASP A 27 20.96 -13.22 5.70
CA ASP A 27 21.07 -13.97 6.97
C ASP A 27 22.02 -15.16 6.83
N ALA A 28 21.92 -15.94 5.76
CA ALA A 28 22.85 -17.03 5.47
C ALA A 28 24.30 -16.53 5.33
N LEU A 29 24.51 -15.41 4.64
CA LEU A 29 25.83 -14.81 4.49
C LEU A 29 26.40 -14.30 5.83
N LEU A 30 25.56 -13.75 6.70
CA LEU A 30 25.97 -13.31 8.04
C LEU A 30 26.29 -14.48 8.98
N LEU A 31 25.63 -15.63 8.81
CA LEU A 31 25.88 -16.85 9.58
C LEU A 31 27.09 -17.67 9.07
N THR A 32 27.58 -17.43 7.85
CA THR A 32 28.67 -18.21 7.24
C THR A 32 30.04 -17.87 7.86
N PRO A 33 30.78 -18.85 8.41
CA PRO A 33 32.13 -18.61 8.94
C PRO A 33 33.12 -18.13 7.87
N GLY A 34 34.08 -17.28 8.26
CA GLY A 34 35.14 -16.81 7.35
C GLY A 34 34.74 -15.72 6.34
N VAL A 35 33.48 -15.26 6.35
CA VAL A 35 33.07 -14.10 5.53
C VAL A 35 33.81 -12.84 5.99
N PRO A 36 34.53 -12.12 5.09
CA PRO A 36 35.28 -10.92 5.43
C PRO A 36 34.42 -9.82 6.04
N GLU A 37 34.96 -9.10 7.03
CA GLU A 37 34.23 -8.09 7.81
C GLU A 37 33.57 -7.02 6.94
N LYS A 38 34.26 -6.53 5.90
CA LYS A 38 33.72 -5.56 4.93
C LYS A 38 32.42 -6.06 4.26
N ARG A 39 32.32 -7.37 3.98
CA ARG A 39 31.11 -7.97 3.39
C ARG A 39 30.02 -8.15 4.44
N ARG A 40 30.36 -8.47 5.69
CA ARG A 40 29.42 -8.50 6.82
C ARG A 40 28.80 -7.12 7.05
N THR A 41 29.59 -6.05 7.09
CA THR A 41 29.07 -4.68 7.25
C THR A 41 28.06 -4.30 6.17
N VAL A 42 28.37 -4.59 4.90
CA VAL A 42 27.45 -4.33 3.78
C VAL A 42 26.19 -5.18 3.90
N ALA A 43 26.33 -6.47 4.21
CA ALA A 43 25.21 -7.39 4.35
C ALA A 43 24.29 -7.02 5.51
N THR A 44 24.84 -6.63 6.66
CA THR A 44 24.08 -6.11 7.81
C THR A 44 23.28 -4.87 7.43
N ARG A 45 23.91 -3.90 6.74
CA ARG A 45 23.20 -2.70 6.27
C ARG A 45 22.09 -3.03 5.28
N LEU A 46 22.33 -3.94 4.34
CA LEU A 46 21.30 -4.41 3.40
C LEU A 46 20.18 -5.16 4.13
N ARG A 47 20.54 -5.98 5.13
CA ARG A 47 19.60 -6.78 5.92
C ARG A 47 18.71 -5.93 6.82
N GLN A 48 19.25 -4.84 7.37
CA GLN A 48 18.49 -3.82 8.11
C GLN A 48 17.53 -3.05 7.19
N ARG A 49 17.87 -2.89 5.91
CA ARG A 49 16.99 -2.29 4.90
C ARG A 49 15.93 -3.28 4.38
N CYS A 50 16.21 -4.58 4.43
CA CYS A 50 15.21 -5.63 4.23
C CYS A 50 14.30 -5.71 5.46
N GLY A 51 13.25 -4.91 5.45
CA GLY A 51 12.22 -4.91 6.47
C GLY A 51 11.62 -6.27 6.78
N ALA A 52 10.99 -6.39 7.96
CA ALA A 52 10.14 -7.54 8.29
C ALA A 52 8.78 -7.43 7.59
N TRP A 53 8.79 -7.56 6.26
CA TRP A 53 7.58 -7.53 5.45
C TRP A 53 6.69 -8.74 5.74
N LYS A 54 5.40 -8.48 5.95
CA LYS A 54 4.32 -9.45 6.08
C LYS A 54 3.40 -9.32 4.87
N SER A 55 3.01 -10.42 4.25
CA SER A 55 1.95 -10.40 3.23
C SER A 55 0.61 -10.10 3.87
N LEU A 56 -0.18 -9.21 3.28
CA LEU A 56 -1.57 -8.93 3.68
C LEU A 56 -2.59 -9.85 2.98
N PHE A 57 -2.16 -10.58 1.97
CA PHE A 57 -3.00 -11.49 1.21
C PHE A 57 -2.32 -12.86 1.09
N ASP A 58 -3.10 -13.92 1.29
CA ASP A 58 -2.63 -15.31 1.19
C ASP A 58 -2.55 -15.81 -0.26
N GLY A 59 -3.18 -15.08 -1.19
CA GLY A 59 -3.21 -15.38 -2.62
C GLY A 59 -4.50 -16.02 -3.11
N SER A 60 -5.41 -16.43 -2.22
CA SER A 60 -6.58 -17.22 -2.63
C SER A 60 -7.84 -17.08 -1.78
N SER A 61 -7.80 -16.40 -0.63
CA SER A 61 -8.97 -16.34 0.26
C SER A 61 -9.19 -14.97 0.90
N SER A 62 -10.41 -14.77 1.41
CA SER A 62 -10.80 -13.60 2.17
C SER A 62 -10.46 -13.70 3.67
N GLU A 63 -9.79 -14.76 4.15
CA GLU A 63 -9.60 -15.02 5.59
C GLU A 63 -8.90 -13.88 6.36
N GLY A 64 -8.02 -13.15 5.68
CA GLY A 64 -7.31 -11.98 6.20
C GLY A 64 -8.11 -10.68 6.19
N TRP A 65 -9.37 -10.72 5.73
CA TRP A 65 -10.21 -9.55 5.46
C TRP A 65 -11.56 -9.65 6.18
N ILE A 66 -12.12 -8.50 6.50
CA ILE A 66 -13.47 -8.31 7.06
C ILE A 66 -14.22 -7.23 6.27
N GLY A 67 -15.52 -7.09 6.48
CA GLY A 67 -16.36 -6.12 5.76
C GLY A 67 -17.07 -6.77 4.57
N ASP A 68 -17.19 -6.04 3.47
CA ASP A 68 -17.96 -6.43 2.28
C ASP A 68 -17.17 -7.41 1.38
N VAL A 69 -16.68 -8.51 1.95
CA VAL A 69 -15.79 -9.46 1.24
C VAL A 69 -16.43 -10.09 0.01
N ASP A 70 -17.77 -10.20 -0.04
CA ASP A 70 -18.51 -10.70 -1.20
C ASP A 70 -18.49 -9.73 -2.40
N GLY A 71 -18.15 -8.46 -2.16
CA GLY A 71 -17.89 -7.47 -3.20
C GLY A 71 -16.57 -7.68 -3.94
N TYR A 72 -15.72 -8.58 -3.45
CA TYR A 72 -14.38 -8.81 -3.95
C TYR A 72 -14.15 -10.29 -4.29
N GLN A 73 -13.37 -10.52 -5.36
CA GLN A 73 -12.90 -11.85 -5.73
C GLN A 73 -11.45 -12.02 -5.30
N PHE A 74 -11.17 -13.07 -4.55
CA PHE A 74 -9.85 -13.40 -4.03
C PHE A 74 -9.35 -14.65 -4.76
N SER A 75 -8.39 -14.49 -5.67
CA SER A 75 -7.83 -15.63 -6.41
C SER A 75 -6.51 -15.29 -7.09
N ASN A 76 -5.67 -16.30 -7.33
CA ASN A 76 -4.45 -16.20 -8.13
C ASN A 76 -3.48 -15.07 -7.72
N GLY A 77 -3.36 -14.77 -6.43
CA GLY A 77 -2.50 -13.68 -5.95
C GLY A 77 -3.08 -12.28 -6.13
N GLU A 78 -4.31 -12.17 -6.62
CA GLU A 78 -5.01 -10.91 -6.85
C GLU A 78 -6.33 -10.80 -6.06
N ILE A 79 -6.68 -9.56 -5.72
CA ILE A 79 -7.97 -9.16 -5.14
C ILE A 79 -8.65 -8.24 -6.15
N HIS A 80 -9.84 -8.61 -6.63
CA HIS A 80 -10.58 -7.83 -7.62
C HIS A 80 -11.86 -7.28 -7.01
N CYS A 81 -12.00 -5.96 -6.95
CA CYS A 81 -13.27 -5.30 -6.67
C CYS A 81 -14.21 -5.59 -7.85
N THR A 82 -15.36 -6.21 -7.58
CA THR A 82 -16.31 -6.58 -8.64
C THR A 82 -17.19 -5.38 -8.98
N ALA A 83 -17.35 -5.11 -10.27
CA ALA A 83 -18.19 -4.01 -10.74
C ALA A 83 -19.64 -4.20 -10.28
N GLY A 84 -20.24 -3.14 -9.72
CA GLY A 84 -21.62 -3.12 -9.25
C GLY A 84 -21.87 -3.71 -7.85
N THR A 85 -20.90 -4.37 -7.21
CA THR A 85 -21.07 -4.93 -5.85
C THR A 85 -20.20 -4.24 -4.81
N GLY A 86 -18.92 -3.99 -5.10
CA GLY A 86 -18.03 -3.09 -4.34
C GLY A 86 -18.13 -3.20 -2.81
N GLY A 87 -18.03 -2.05 -2.12
CA GLY A 87 -18.05 -1.99 -0.66
C GLY A 87 -16.65 -1.95 -0.05
N ASN A 88 -16.61 -1.86 1.28
CA ASN A 88 -15.37 -1.67 2.02
C ASN A 88 -14.90 -2.99 2.62
N ILE A 89 -13.70 -3.42 2.22
CA ILE A 89 -12.98 -4.49 2.91
C ILE A 89 -11.84 -3.91 3.73
N TYR A 90 -11.59 -4.52 4.87
CA TYR A 90 -10.56 -4.11 5.82
C TYR A 90 -9.70 -5.31 6.18
N SER A 91 -8.39 -5.10 6.35
CA SER A 91 -7.51 -6.10 6.93
C SER A 91 -8.03 -6.48 8.32
N LYS A 92 -8.01 -7.76 8.67
CA LYS A 92 -8.44 -8.22 10.00
C LYS A 92 -7.57 -7.62 11.12
N ASP A 93 -6.27 -7.54 10.87
CA ASP A 93 -5.30 -6.89 11.76
C ASP A 93 -5.35 -5.37 11.63
N GLN A 94 -4.91 -4.69 12.69
CA GLN A 94 -4.71 -3.25 12.74
C GLN A 94 -3.21 -2.90 12.77
N TYR A 95 -2.86 -1.76 12.18
CA TYR A 95 -1.50 -1.30 12.00
C TYR A 95 -1.34 0.14 12.49
N GLY A 96 -0.22 0.40 13.17
CA GLY A 96 0.14 1.72 13.66
C GLY A 96 0.99 2.49 12.66
N ASP A 97 2.30 2.56 12.91
CA ASP A 97 3.28 3.06 11.95
C ASP A 97 3.75 1.92 11.03
N PHE A 98 3.75 2.17 9.72
CA PHE A 98 4.04 1.15 8.73
C PHE A 98 4.55 1.71 7.41
N ILE A 99 5.14 0.82 6.63
CA ILE A 99 5.32 0.96 5.18
C ILE A 99 4.45 -0.12 4.53
N LEU A 100 3.52 0.28 3.67
CA LEU A 100 2.69 -0.59 2.86
C LEU A 100 3.17 -0.51 1.41
N ARG A 101 3.30 -1.65 0.73
CA ARG A 101 3.53 -1.73 -0.71
C ARG A 101 2.48 -2.63 -1.32
N PHE A 102 1.99 -2.23 -2.47
CA PHE A 102 1.04 -3.00 -3.26
C PHE A 102 1.09 -2.56 -4.71
N GLU A 103 0.47 -3.35 -5.56
CA GLU A 103 0.19 -2.99 -6.94
C GLU A 103 -1.31 -2.89 -7.14
N PHE A 104 -1.72 -1.97 -8.00
CA PHE A 104 -3.11 -1.83 -8.40
C PHE A 104 -3.24 -1.64 -9.91
N LYS A 105 -4.38 -2.08 -10.46
CA LYS A 105 -4.72 -1.93 -11.87
C LYS A 105 -6.12 -1.35 -11.96
N LEU A 106 -6.22 -0.23 -12.67
CA LEU A 106 -7.45 0.52 -12.85
C LEU A 106 -8.22 0.04 -14.08
N SER A 107 -9.53 0.21 -14.03
CA SER A 107 -10.43 0.15 -15.19
C SER A 107 -10.85 1.56 -15.58
N PRO A 108 -11.39 1.80 -16.80
CA PRO A 108 -11.77 3.16 -17.22
C PRO A 108 -12.72 3.82 -16.24
N GLY A 109 -12.31 4.96 -15.69
CA GLY A 109 -13.07 5.73 -14.72
C GLY A 109 -13.22 5.11 -13.34
N SER A 110 -12.45 4.07 -13.01
CA SER A 110 -12.60 3.39 -11.72
C SER A 110 -12.32 4.30 -10.53
N ASN A 111 -13.09 4.14 -9.46
CA ASN A 111 -12.94 4.80 -8.17
C ASN A 111 -12.94 3.77 -7.02
N ASN A 112 -11.92 3.83 -6.18
CA ASN A 112 -11.75 3.07 -4.95
C ASN A 112 -10.91 3.91 -3.97
N GLY A 113 -10.83 3.54 -2.70
CA GLY A 113 -9.97 4.21 -1.72
C GLY A 113 -9.01 3.25 -1.04
N LEU A 114 -7.83 3.74 -0.66
CA LEU A 114 -6.94 3.07 0.27
C LEU A 114 -7.19 3.62 1.69
N GLY A 115 -7.85 2.83 2.52
CA GLY A 115 -8.01 3.13 3.94
C GLY A 115 -6.68 2.96 4.69
N LEU A 116 -6.25 4.01 5.40
CA LEU A 116 -5.05 4.07 6.21
C LEU A 116 -5.45 4.29 7.67
N ARG A 117 -5.09 3.35 8.55
CA ARG A 117 -5.48 3.37 9.97
C ARG A 117 -7.00 3.52 10.15
N THR A 118 -7.78 2.98 9.22
CA THR A 118 -9.23 3.17 9.18
C THR A 118 -9.94 2.33 10.24
N PRO A 119 -11.00 2.82 10.91
CA PRO A 119 -11.92 1.94 11.62
C PRO A 119 -12.71 1.07 10.63
N SER A 120 -13.31 -0.01 11.12
CA SER A 120 -14.16 -0.90 10.32
C SER A 120 -15.63 -0.43 10.23
N SER A 121 -15.94 0.75 10.77
CA SER A 121 -17.28 1.34 10.76
C SER A 121 -17.21 2.86 10.71
N GLY A 122 -18.32 3.48 10.29
CA GLY A 122 -18.38 4.91 10.01
C GLY A 122 -17.95 5.23 8.57
N ASP A 123 -17.94 6.52 8.25
CA ASP A 123 -17.47 7.02 6.95
C ASP A 123 -15.95 6.83 6.86
N ALA A 124 -15.48 5.81 6.14
CA ALA A 124 -14.07 5.45 6.08
C ALA A 124 -13.17 6.60 5.59
N ALA A 125 -13.70 7.51 4.76
CA ALA A 125 -12.97 8.67 4.26
C ALA A 125 -12.61 9.65 5.39
N TYR A 126 -13.48 9.82 6.39
CA TYR A 126 -13.32 10.83 7.47
C TYR A 126 -13.04 10.25 8.85
N ALA A 127 -13.65 9.09 9.17
CA ALA A 127 -13.44 8.34 10.40
C ALA A 127 -12.08 7.61 10.38
N GLY A 128 -11.59 7.27 9.19
CA GLY A 128 -10.22 6.84 8.90
C GLY A 128 -9.44 7.93 8.18
N MET A 129 -8.44 7.53 7.40
CA MET A 129 -7.78 8.39 6.42
C MET A 129 -7.78 7.66 5.08
N GLU A 130 -8.32 8.28 4.04
CA GLU A 130 -8.35 7.70 2.70
C GLU A 130 -7.26 8.32 1.81
N ALA A 131 -6.44 7.46 1.19
CA ALA A 131 -5.65 7.82 0.03
C ALA A 131 -6.36 7.35 -1.25
N GLN A 132 -6.69 8.26 -2.14
CA GLN A 132 -7.58 8.00 -3.27
C GLN A 132 -6.98 7.02 -4.32
N ILE A 133 -7.77 6.08 -4.85
CA ILE A 133 -7.43 5.18 -5.96
C ILE A 133 -8.42 5.44 -7.11
N LEU A 134 -8.05 6.37 -7.98
CA LEU A 134 -8.91 6.90 -9.03
C LEU A 134 -8.23 6.81 -10.38
N ASP A 135 -8.99 6.59 -11.46
CA ASP A 135 -8.53 6.92 -12.80
C ASP A 135 -8.60 8.44 -13.05
N ASP A 136 -7.49 9.15 -12.88
CA ASP A 136 -7.42 10.60 -13.08
C ASP A 136 -7.74 11.03 -14.53
N SER A 137 -7.64 10.11 -15.49
CA SER A 137 -7.82 10.40 -16.92
C SER A 137 -9.28 10.41 -17.37
N ALA A 138 -10.20 9.91 -16.54
CA ALA A 138 -11.59 9.80 -16.94
C ALA A 138 -12.32 11.15 -16.95
N GLU A 139 -13.01 11.44 -18.05
CA GLU A 139 -13.72 12.70 -18.28
C GLU A 139 -14.76 13.01 -17.19
N LYS A 140 -15.43 11.97 -16.64
CA LYS A 140 -16.39 12.12 -15.53
C LYS A 140 -15.78 12.75 -14.27
N TRP A 141 -14.45 12.73 -14.14
CA TRP A 141 -13.70 13.29 -13.00
C TRP A 141 -12.99 14.61 -13.33
N ALA A 142 -13.22 15.21 -14.50
CA ALA A 142 -12.48 16.39 -14.96
C ALA A 142 -12.60 17.62 -14.04
N ASN A 143 -13.67 17.71 -13.24
CA ASN A 143 -13.98 18.87 -12.40
C ASN A 143 -13.82 18.61 -10.89
N LEU A 144 -13.15 17.53 -10.51
CA LEU A 144 -12.88 17.26 -9.10
C LEU A 144 -11.95 18.33 -8.49
N LYS A 145 -12.05 18.50 -7.18
CA LYS A 145 -11.10 19.33 -6.43
C LYS A 145 -9.75 18.63 -6.37
N PRO A 146 -8.62 19.36 -6.26
CA PRO A 146 -7.29 18.77 -6.24
C PRO A 146 -7.10 17.63 -5.24
N TYR A 147 -7.75 17.70 -4.08
CA TYR A 147 -7.66 16.69 -3.00
C TYR A 147 -8.49 15.42 -3.24
N GLN A 148 -9.21 15.34 -4.36
CA GLN A 148 -10.07 14.20 -4.71
C GLN A 148 -9.47 13.35 -5.83
N TYR A 149 -8.27 13.68 -6.33
CA TYR A 149 -7.56 12.89 -7.34
C TYR A 149 -6.65 11.84 -6.71
N HIS A 150 -6.23 10.86 -7.52
CA HIS A 150 -5.46 9.70 -7.07
C HIS A 150 -4.27 10.06 -6.18
N GLY A 151 -4.10 9.30 -5.11
CA GLY A 151 -3.02 9.45 -4.14
C GLY A 151 -3.18 10.63 -3.19
N SER A 152 -4.17 11.51 -3.38
CA SER A 152 -4.47 12.56 -2.41
C SER A 152 -4.96 11.95 -1.11
N ILE A 153 -4.59 12.56 0.02
CA ILE A 153 -5.27 12.30 1.30
C ILE A 153 -6.59 13.07 1.24
N TYR A 154 -7.69 12.35 1.13
CA TYR A 154 -8.98 12.93 0.78
C TYR A 154 -9.38 14.04 1.75
N GLY A 155 -9.71 15.23 1.22
CA GLY A 155 -10.08 16.41 2.01
C GLY A 155 -8.92 17.14 2.71
N VAL A 156 -7.68 16.64 2.63
CA VAL A 156 -6.54 17.14 3.43
C VAL A 156 -5.34 17.54 2.58
N VAL A 157 -4.78 16.61 1.79
CA VAL A 157 -3.52 16.83 1.07
C VAL A 157 -3.65 16.44 -0.40
N PRO A 158 -3.61 17.40 -1.34
CA PRO A 158 -3.56 17.11 -2.76
C PRO A 158 -2.26 16.41 -3.16
N SER A 159 -2.35 15.40 -4.03
CA SER A 159 -1.19 14.72 -4.58
C SER A 159 -0.63 15.42 -5.82
N ARG A 160 0.64 15.10 -6.13
CA ARG A 160 1.18 15.38 -7.46
C ARG A 160 0.65 14.33 -8.45
N ARG A 161 0.07 14.80 -9.55
CA ARG A 161 -0.54 13.97 -10.60
C ARG A 161 0.39 13.71 -11.77
N GLY A 162 -0.03 12.83 -12.69
CA GLY A 162 0.67 12.55 -13.95
C GLY A 162 1.67 11.41 -13.89
N PHE A 163 1.65 10.60 -12.82
CA PHE A 163 2.55 9.45 -12.64
C PHE A 163 1.83 8.11 -12.72
N GLN A 164 0.52 8.10 -13.00
CA GLN A 164 -0.21 6.87 -13.28
C GLN A 164 0.20 6.30 -14.64
N LYS A 165 0.32 4.98 -14.69
CA LYS A 165 0.38 4.26 -15.97
C LYS A 165 -0.99 4.27 -16.65
N PRO A 166 -1.05 4.01 -17.97
CA PRO A 166 -2.32 3.85 -18.67
C PRO A 166 -3.26 2.86 -17.98
N VAL A 167 -4.56 3.11 -18.09
CA VAL A 167 -5.61 2.19 -17.62
C VAL A 167 -5.37 0.78 -18.18
N GLY A 168 -5.55 -0.24 -17.33
CA GLY A 168 -5.24 -1.63 -17.65
C GLY A 168 -3.80 -2.06 -17.31
N GLU A 169 -2.89 -1.13 -16.98
CA GLU A 169 -1.54 -1.46 -16.50
C GLU A 169 -1.43 -1.47 -14.97
N TRP A 170 -0.51 -2.28 -14.47
CA TRP A 170 -0.19 -2.34 -13.05
C TRP A 170 0.67 -1.16 -12.60
N ASN A 171 0.12 -0.36 -11.70
CA ASN A 171 0.79 0.69 -10.96
C ASN A 171 1.40 0.12 -9.67
N GLN A 172 2.58 0.60 -9.29
CA GLN A 172 3.22 0.25 -8.01
C GLN A 172 3.12 1.41 -7.04
N GLN A 173 2.61 1.17 -5.83
CA GLN A 173 2.47 2.19 -4.80
C GLN A 173 3.12 1.75 -3.49
N GLU A 174 3.88 2.67 -2.88
CA GLU A 174 4.40 2.57 -1.52
C GLU A 174 3.79 3.70 -0.68
N VAL A 175 3.25 3.35 0.49
CA VAL A 175 2.71 4.29 1.46
C VAL A 175 3.44 4.11 2.78
N ARG A 176 4.07 5.16 3.28
CA ARG A 176 4.67 5.21 4.61
C ARG A 176 3.83 6.10 5.51
N CYS A 177 3.33 5.53 6.59
CA CYS A 177 2.68 6.23 7.69
C CYS A 177 3.58 6.13 8.92
N ASP A 178 4.14 7.25 9.34
CA ASP A 178 5.16 7.34 10.39
C ASP A 178 4.81 8.50 11.34
N GLY A 179 4.16 8.16 12.46
CA GLY A 179 3.53 9.13 13.34
C GLY A 179 2.50 9.99 12.59
N ARG A 180 2.81 11.29 12.47
CA ARG A 180 2.02 12.30 11.75
C ARG A 180 2.45 12.51 10.31
N LYS A 181 3.53 11.85 9.87
CA LYS A 181 4.06 11.99 8.51
C LYS A 181 3.50 10.91 7.60
N VAL A 182 3.03 11.34 6.44
CA VAL A 182 2.56 10.44 5.38
C VAL A 182 3.39 10.70 4.13
N LYS A 183 3.90 9.63 3.53
CA LYS A 183 4.60 9.67 2.25
C LYS A 183 4.02 8.64 1.31
N ILE A 184 3.69 9.06 0.09
CA ILE A 184 3.21 8.16 -0.96
C ILE A 184 4.13 8.27 -2.17
N VAL A 185 4.61 7.13 -2.63
CA VAL A 185 5.40 6.97 -3.85
C VAL A 185 4.60 6.15 -4.84
N LEU A 186 4.38 6.69 -6.03
CA LEU A 186 3.70 6.04 -7.14
C LEU A 186 4.68 5.87 -8.30
N ASN A 187 4.88 4.64 -8.76
CA ASN A 187 5.77 4.29 -9.88
C ASN A 187 7.17 4.94 -9.77
N GLY A 188 7.72 5.01 -8.55
CA GLY A 188 9.04 5.60 -8.26
C GLY A 188 9.04 7.11 -8.03
N HIS A 189 7.90 7.80 -8.16
CA HIS A 189 7.78 9.23 -7.94
C HIS A 189 7.08 9.55 -6.61
N VAL A 190 7.66 10.43 -5.80
CA VAL A 190 7.01 10.94 -4.59
C VAL A 190 5.85 11.86 -4.98
N ILE A 191 4.63 11.44 -4.65
CA ILE A 191 3.40 12.18 -4.94
C ILE A 191 2.79 12.85 -3.70
N ILE A 192 3.10 12.35 -2.51
CA ILE A 192 2.78 12.96 -1.21
C ILE A 192 4.04 12.87 -0.32
N ASP A 193 4.36 13.97 0.36
CA ASP A 193 5.33 14.03 1.47
C ASP A 193 4.82 15.11 2.43
N ALA A 194 4.01 14.71 3.40
CA ALA A 194 3.21 15.63 4.20
C ALA A 194 3.30 15.32 5.70
N ASP A 195 3.28 16.39 6.50
CA ASP A 195 2.99 16.34 7.93
C ASP A 195 1.51 16.70 8.11
N LEU A 196 0.73 15.77 8.67
CA LEU A 196 -0.72 15.92 8.78
C LEU A 196 -1.11 17.09 9.70
N ASP A 197 -0.34 17.36 10.75
CA ASP A 197 -0.65 18.45 11.69
C ASP A 197 -0.39 19.82 11.05
N ALA A 198 0.63 19.90 10.18
CA ALA A 198 0.85 21.08 9.36
C ALA A 198 -0.25 21.25 8.30
N ALA A 199 -0.65 20.16 7.64
CA ALA A 199 -1.64 20.18 6.56
C ALA A 199 -3.06 20.51 7.05
N SER A 200 -3.41 20.12 8.27
CA SER A 200 -4.72 20.39 8.88
C SER A 200 -4.69 21.55 9.89
N ARG A 201 -3.66 22.39 9.88
CA ARG A 201 -3.54 23.52 10.81
C ARG A 201 -4.62 24.55 10.50
N GLY A 202 -5.60 24.66 11.40
CA GLY A 202 -6.76 25.55 11.22
C GLY A 202 -7.94 24.90 10.51
N GLY A 203 -7.93 23.57 10.35
CA GLY A 203 -8.97 22.80 9.67
C GLY A 203 -8.45 22.11 8.41
N THR A 204 -9.23 21.18 7.88
CA THR A 204 -8.95 20.53 6.60
C THR A 204 -9.29 21.47 5.44
N ILE A 205 -8.73 21.21 4.26
CA ILE A 205 -8.92 22.08 3.09
C ILE A 205 -10.32 21.96 2.48
N ASP A 206 -11.07 20.91 2.81
CA ASP A 206 -12.49 20.75 2.47
C ASP A 206 -13.43 21.33 3.54
N GLY A 207 -12.90 21.82 4.65
CA GLY A 207 -13.64 22.44 5.75
C GLY A 207 -14.46 21.46 6.61
N ARG A 208 -14.23 20.15 6.49
CA ARG A 208 -14.95 19.13 7.27
C ARG A 208 -14.15 18.63 8.46
N ASP A 209 -14.87 18.22 9.51
CA ASP A 209 -14.25 17.48 10.60
C ASP A 209 -13.73 16.13 10.10
N HIS A 210 -12.47 15.85 10.44
CA HIS A 210 -11.76 14.66 9.97
C HIS A 210 -11.10 13.93 11.15
N PRO A 211 -11.90 13.31 12.05
CA PRO A 211 -11.39 12.71 13.29
C PRO A 211 -10.40 11.57 13.03
N GLY A 212 -10.49 10.92 11.87
CA GLY A 212 -9.55 9.87 11.49
C GLY A 212 -8.11 10.35 11.30
N LEU A 213 -7.88 11.65 11.09
CA LEU A 213 -6.52 12.19 10.97
C LEU A 213 -5.69 11.96 12.23
N THR A 214 -6.27 11.91 13.43
CA THR A 214 -5.52 11.76 14.69
C THR A 214 -5.30 10.30 15.09
N ARG A 215 -5.81 9.33 14.31
CA ARG A 215 -5.66 7.91 14.62
C ARG A 215 -4.19 7.48 14.52
N SER A 216 -3.72 6.84 15.58
CA SER A 216 -2.40 6.21 15.63
C SER A 216 -2.42 4.78 15.09
N SER A 217 -3.58 4.13 15.02
CA SER A 217 -3.74 2.78 14.46
C SER A 217 -5.13 2.50 13.88
N GLY A 218 -5.19 1.49 13.02
CA GLY A 218 -6.44 0.94 12.48
C GLY A 218 -6.17 0.00 11.32
N HIS A 219 -7.20 -0.37 10.59
CA HIS A 219 -7.10 -1.30 9.48
C HIS A 219 -6.45 -0.66 8.25
N ILE A 220 -5.94 -1.51 7.35
CA ILE A 220 -5.74 -1.17 5.94
C ILE A 220 -7.03 -1.53 5.21
N GLY A 221 -7.57 -0.66 4.36
CA GLY A 221 -8.83 -0.93 3.67
C GLY A 221 -8.76 -0.70 2.17
N PHE A 222 -9.61 -1.40 1.43
CA PHE A 222 -10.01 -1.04 0.07
C PHE A 222 -11.46 -0.60 0.10
N LEU A 223 -11.69 0.65 -0.28
CA LEU A 223 -12.95 1.37 -0.09
C LEU A 223 -13.65 1.46 -1.44
N GLY A 224 -14.34 0.39 -1.82
CA GLY A 224 -14.84 0.21 -3.18
C GLY A 224 -16.11 1.00 -3.46
N HIS A 225 -16.09 1.80 -4.53
CA HIS A 225 -17.26 2.54 -5.02
C HIS A 225 -18.01 1.84 -6.16
N GLY A 226 -17.89 0.50 -6.23
CA GLY A 226 -18.58 -0.33 -7.23
C GLY A 226 -17.92 -0.34 -8.61
N ASP A 227 -16.75 0.26 -8.77
CA ASP A 227 -15.94 0.17 -9.98
C ASP A 227 -14.91 -0.97 -9.88
N ALA A 228 -14.56 -1.55 -11.04
CA ALA A 228 -13.57 -2.62 -11.10
C ALA A 228 -12.14 -2.09 -10.89
N VAL A 229 -11.47 -2.60 -9.85
CA VAL A 229 -10.06 -2.35 -9.54
C VAL A 229 -9.44 -3.67 -9.07
N ALA A 230 -8.23 -3.96 -9.52
CA ALA A 230 -7.49 -5.14 -9.08
C ALA A 230 -6.29 -4.73 -8.21
N PHE A 231 -5.98 -5.53 -7.20
CA PHE A 231 -4.86 -5.36 -6.28
C PHE A 231 -4.04 -6.63 -6.18
N ARG A 232 -2.72 -6.50 -6.01
CA ARG A 232 -1.83 -7.64 -5.76
C ARG A 232 -0.56 -7.21 -5.03
N ASN A 233 0.27 -8.21 -4.67
CA ASN A 233 1.58 -7.99 -4.05
C ASN A 233 1.52 -7.10 -2.79
N LEU A 234 0.45 -7.29 -1.99
CA LEU A 234 0.18 -6.52 -0.80
C LEU A 234 1.08 -6.95 0.35
N ARG A 235 1.99 -6.08 0.76
CA ARG A 235 2.94 -6.35 1.84
C ARG A 235 3.08 -5.14 2.75
N ILE A 236 3.19 -5.39 4.03
CA ILE A 236 3.32 -4.36 5.06
C ILE A 236 4.51 -4.63 5.95
N GLN A 237 5.22 -3.57 6.33
CA GLN A 237 6.32 -3.58 7.27
C GLN A 237 5.99 -2.61 8.41
N PRO A 238 5.85 -3.09 9.66
CA PRO A 238 5.76 -2.19 10.82
C PRO A 238 7.03 -1.35 10.98
N ILE A 239 6.87 -0.09 11.36
CA ILE A 239 7.97 0.79 11.78
C ILE A 239 8.07 0.69 13.30
N VAL A 240 9.26 0.38 13.81
CA VAL A 240 9.55 0.32 15.25
C VAL A 240 10.33 1.56 15.62
N HIS A 241 9.78 2.36 16.53
CA HIS A 241 10.48 3.47 17.18
C HIS A 241 11.17 2.94 18.42
N ASN A 242 12.50 3.07 18.48
CA ASN A 242 13.32 2.71 19.64
C ASN A 242 13.46 3.89 20.60
#